data_AF-I7LZS7-F1
#
_entry.id   AF-I7LZS7-F1
#
_cell.length_a   1.000
_cell.length_b   1.000
_cell.length_c   1.000
_cell.angle_alpha   90.00
_cell.angle_beta   90.00
_cell.angle_gamma   90.00
#
_symmetry.space_group_name_H-M   'P 1'
#
loop_
_entity.id
_entity.type
_entity.pdbx_description
1 polymer ?
#
loop_
_entity_poly.entity_id
_entity_poly.type
_entity_poly.pdbx_seq_one_letter_code
_entity_poly.pdbx_strand_id
1 'polypeptide(L)'
;MDQNCDTKQDFYNKKQKQIFSKYPIDFDKHFKNLFLRLGLDENCFGKTEHCKHPNSCFVDILKYSLKSFLMGYSVTAAIDIIVILVKQFKKLKSNPFFLLITLISKKNIRFALFPALYTLIMRGLTCLLRRIFKQDNNKISFISGFIGGLLSLWVREKQNRSIWALFLITRALDSLYRYQLIRKRIPKFDLDYTFVYCLMIGFTVSIYFTEPSCNSRGLHKAWENFSCEDISDYGIRFIYNSKMNKELAIKGIPPDEPNKYINWNRKF
;
A
#
# COMPACT_ATOMS: atom_id res chain seq x y z
N MET A 1 -8.76 -27.07 24.45
CA MET A 1 -9.53 -26.43 23.35
C MET A 1 -8.64 -25.60 22.42
N ASP A 2 -7.31 -25.74 22.52
CA ASP A 2 -6.30 -25.02 21.73
C ASP A 2 -6.06 -25.61 20.33
N GLN A 3 -6.34 -26.90 20.13
CA GLN A 3 -6.11 -27.62 18.86
C GLN A 3 -6.92 -27.10 17.65
N ASN A 4 -8.00 -26.35 17.86
CA ASN A 4 -8.89 -25.89 16.78
C ASN A 4 -8.50 -24.51 16.21
N CYS A 5 -7.60 -23.78 16.90
CA CYS A 5 -7.06 -22.50 16.45
C CYS A 5 -5.82 -22.72 15.60
N ASP A 6 -4.94 -23.62 16.05
CA ASP A 6 -3.76 -24.07 15.31
C ASP A 6 -4.13 -24.65 13.94
N THR A 7 -5.18 -25.48 13.86
CA THR A 7 -5.65 -26.08 12.59
C THR A 7 -6.20 -25.05 11.59
N LYS A 8 -6.86 -23.97 12.04
CA LYS A 8 -7.34 -22.90 11.13
C LYS A 8 -6.22 -21.97 10.67
N GLN A 9 -5.25 -21.70 11.53
CA GLN A 9 -4.06 -20.93 11.19
C GLN A 9 -3.14 -21.72 10.27
N ASP A 10 -3.05 -23.03 10.48
CA ASP A 10 -2.44 -24.00 9.56
C ASP A 10 -3.20 -24.10 8.25
N PHE A 11 -4.54 -24.00 8.23
CA PHE A 11 -5.33 -23.98 7.00
C PHE A 11 -5.11 -22.70 6.19
N TYR A 12 -5.09 -21.53 6.84
CA TYR A 12 -4.75 -20.25 6.16
C TYR A 12 -3.30 -20.23 5.69
N ASN A 13 -2.35 -20.71 6.50
CA ASN A 13 -0.95 -20.87 6.10
C ASN A 13 -0.78 -21.91 4.98
N LYS A 14 -1.55 -23.02 4.99
CA LYS A 14 -1.62 -24.01 3.89
C LYS A 14 -2.18 -23.38 2.64
N LYS A 15 -3.24 -22.58 2.74
CA LYS A 15 -3.90 -21.91 1.61
C LYS A 15 -3.01 -20.80 1.03
N GLN A 16 -2.32 -20.03 1.87
CA GLN A 16 -1.30 -19.07 1.43
C GLN A 16 -0.10 -19.79 0.80
N LYS A 17 0.44 -20.85 1.43
CA LYS A 17 1.47 -21.71 0.82
C LYS A 17 1.02 -22.31 -0.50
N GLN A 18 -0.22 -22.77 -0.62
CA GLN A 18 -0.79 -23.33 -1.86
C GLN A 18 -0.96 -22.26 -2.94
N ILE A 19 -1.40 -21.05 -2.61
CA ILE A 19 -1.51 -19.95 -3.59
C ILE A 19 -0.13 -19.51 -4.08
N PHE A 20 0.87 -19.40 -3.18
CA PHE A 20 2.25 -19.11 -3.57
C PHE A 20 2.96 -20.29 -4.27
N SER A 21 2.56 -21.53 -3.98
CA SER A 21 3.04 -22.76 -4.64
C SER A 21 2.46 -22.96 -6.04
N LYS A 22 1.29 -22.38 -6.34
CA LYS A 22 0.60 -22.55 -7.63
C LYS A 22 1.27 -21.80 -8.79
N TYR A 23 2.19 -20.88 -8.49
CA TYR A 23 3.00 -20.18 -9.49
C TYR A 23 4.50 -20.47 -9.27
N PRO A 24 5.03 -21.61 -9.72
CA PRO A 24 6.46 -21.81 -9.80
C PRO A 24 6.94 -21.07 -11.05
N ILE A 25 7.02 -19.74 -11.00
CA ILE A 25 7.94 -19.09 -11.94
C ILE A 25 9.32 -19.48 -11.44
N ASP A 26 10.03 -20.26 -12.26
CA ASP A 26 11.23 -21.04 -11.91
C ASP A 26 12.49 -20.16 -11.75
N PHE A 27 12.34 -19.09 -10.97
CA PHE A 27 13.37 -18.12 -10.64
C PHE A 27 14.48 -18.73 -9.77
N ASP A 28 14.23 -19.86 -9.14
CA ASP A 28 15.14 -20.48 -8.17
C ASP A 28 16.43 -20.98 -8.82
N LYS A 29 16.36 -21.51 -10.05
CA LYS A 29 17.54 -21.94 -10.82
C LYS A 29 18.33 -20.76 -11.37
N HIS A 30 17.64 -19.76 -11.92
CA HIS A 30 18.29 -18.56 -12.44
C HIS A 30 18.95 -17.71 -11.36
N PHE A 31 18.31 -17.56 -10.20
CA PHE A 31 18.91 -16.84 -9.08
C PHE A 31 20.11 -17.58 -8.49
N LYS A 32 20.07 -18.92 -8.37
CA LYS A 32 21.24 -19.70 -7.94
C LYS A 32 22.43 -19.46 -8.87
N ASN A 33 22.23 -19.51 -10.19
CA ASN A 33 23.28 -19.25 -11.16
C ASN A 33 23.77 -17.79 -11.15
N LEU A 34 22.87 -16.83 -10.89
CA LEU A 34 23.22 -15.42 -10.75
C LEU A 34 24.05 -15.16 -9.48
N PHE A 35 23.67 -15.75 -8.35
CA PHE A 35 24.38 -15.61 -7.08
C PHE A 35 25.76 -16.27 -7.12
N LEU A 36 25.89 -17.43 -7.78
CA LEU A 36 27.17 -18.08 -8.06
C LEU A 36 28.08 -17.21 -8.95
N ARG A 37 27.53 -16.51 -9.94
CA ARG A 37 28.29 -15.57 -10.80
C ARG A 37 28.72 -14.29 -10.07
N LEU A 38 28.02 -13.91 -9.00
CA LEU A 38 28.32 -12.70 -8.23
C LEU A 38 29.39 -12.91 -7.14
N GLY A 39 29.94 -14.13 -7.00
CA GLY A 39 31.05 -14.41 -6.07
C GLY A 39 30.69 -14.16 -4.59
N LEU A 40 29.41 -14.27 -4.24
CA LEU A 40 28.93 -14.07 -2.87
C LEU A 40 29.29 -15.29 -2.02
N ASP A 41 30.35 -15.14 -1.25
CA ASP A 41 30.91 -16.17 -0.37
C ASP A 41 29.89 -16.61 0.70
N GLU A 42 29.67 -17.91 0.86
CA GLU A 42 28.67 -18.48 1.80
C GLU A 42 28.96 -18.15 3.27
N ASN A 43 30.19 -17.67 3.54
CA ASN A 43 30.70 -17.30 4.86
C ASN A 43 30.25 -15.91 5.35
N CYS A 44 29.68 -15.07 4.48
CA CYS A 44 29.09 -13.79 4.89
C CYS A 44 27.66 -14.01 5.42
N PHE A 45 27.54 -14.11 6.75
CA PHE A 45 26.29 -14.32 7.52
C PHE A 45 25.71 -15.74 7.44
N GLY A 46 26.38 -16.68 8.12
CA GLY A 46 25.88 -18.02 8.38
C GLY A 46 24.48 -18.07 9.00
N LYS A 47 23.79 -19.19 8.80
CA LYS A 47 22.46 -19.46 9.35
C LYS A 47 22.51 -19.48 10.88
N THR A 48 21.61 -18.76 11.54
CA THR A 48 21.42 -18.84 12.99
C THR A 48 20.38 -19.92 13.33
N GLU A 49 20.49 -20.54 14.51
CA GLU A 49 19.60 -21.64 14.95
C GLU A 49 18.12 -21.25 14.98
N HIS A 50 17.82 -19.98 15.25
CA HIS A 50 16.45 -19.44 15.30
C HIS A 50 15.94 -18.96 13.94
N CYS A 51 16.72 -19.10 12.87
CA CYS A 51 16.30 -18.68 11.53
C CYS A 51 15.62 -19.82 10.75
N LYS A 52 14.33 -19.64 10.43
CA LYS A 52 13.47 -20.63 9.75
C LYS A 52 13.67 -20.74 8.23
N HIS A 53 14.82 -20.33 7.69
CA HIS A 53 15.06 -20.29 6.24
C HIS A 53 16.03 -21.40 5.79
N PRO A 54 15.89 -21.91 4.55
CA PRO A 54 16.64 -23.08 4.10
C PRO A 54 18.10 -22.77 3.76
N ASN A 55 18.41 -21.59 3.22
CA ASN A 55 19.76 -21.21 2.77
C ASN A 55 20.42 -20.26 3.79
N SER A 56 21.60 -19.71 3.46
CA SER A 56 22.25 -18.65 4.24
C SER A 56 21.36 -17.40 4.37
N CYS A 57 21.47 -16.69 5.51
CA CYS A 57 20.62 -15.52 5.81
C CYS A 57 20.67 -14.49 4.68
N PHE A 58 21.88 -14.21 4.20
CA PHE A 58 22.12 -13.21 3.16
C PHE A 58 21.49 -13.60 1.81
N VAL A 59 21.66 -14.85 1.39
CA VAL A 59 21.10 -15.37 0.13
C VAL A 59 19.58 -15.31 0.16
N ASP A 60 18.95 -15.70 1.27
CA ASP A 60 17.49 -15.64 1.40
C ASP A 60 16.96 -14.20 1.54
N ILE A 61 17.74 -13.25 2.06
CA ILE A 61 17.37 -11.84 2.05
C ILE A 61 17.39 -11.30 0.61
N LEU A 62 18.49 -11.51 -0.13
CA LEU A 62 18.64 -11.03 -1.50
C LEU A 62 17.64 -11.68 -2.46
N LYS A 63 17.46 -13.00 -2.39
CA LYS A 63 16.51 -13.74 -3.24
C LYS A 63 15.11 -13.16 -3.16
N TYR A 64 14.62 -12.89 -1.95
CA TYR A 64 13.27 -12.37 -1.77
C TYR A 64 13.16 -10.87 -2.05
N SER A 65 14.21 -10.09 -1.80
CA SER A 65 14.27 -8.69 -2.22
C SER A 65 14.16 -8.57 -3.75
N LEU A 66 14.94 -9.36 -4.48
CA LEU A 66 14.94 -9.36 -5.95
C LEU A 66 13.63 -9.90 -6.53
N LYS A 67 13.05 -10.95 -5.92
CA LYS A 67 11.70 -11.42 -6.26
C LYS A 67 10.64 -10.31 -6.09
N SER A 68 10.73 -9.55 -5.00
CA SER A 68 9.79 -8.45 -4.72
C SER A 68 9.98 -7.28 -5.68
N PHE A 69 11.22 -7.00 -6.09
CA PHE A 69 11.53 -6.02 -7.13
C PHE A 69 10.89 -6.41 -8.47
N LEU A 70 11.12 -7.64 -8.93
CA LEU A 70 10.57 -8.13 -10.20
C LEU A 70 9.04 -8.13 -10.20
N MET A 71 8.43 -8.53 -9.08
CA MET A 71 6.97 -8.50 -8.93
C MET A 71 6.42 -7.07 -8.91
N GLY A 72 7.11 -6.13 -8.25
CA GLY A 72 6.73 -4.72 -8.28
C GLY A 72 6.84 -4.12 -9.68
N TYR A 73 7.93 -4.45 -10.38
CA TYR A 73 8.19 -3.97 -11.73
C TYR A 73 7.18 -4.53 -12.74
N SER A 74 6.82 -5.82 -12.65
CA SER A 74 5.86 -6.45 -13.56
C SER A 74 4.48 -5.82 -13.45
N VAL A 75 4.05 -5.43 -12.25
CA VAL A 75 2.77 -4.74 -12.03
C VAL A 75 2.77 -3.37 -12.71
N THR A 76 3.81 -2.56 -12.51
CA THR A 76 3.89 -1.24 -13.15
C THR A 76 4.02 -1.34 -14.66
N ALA A 77 4.80 -2.30 -15.14
CA ALA A 77 4.94 -2.57 -16.57
C ALA A 77 3.59 -2.94 -17.20
N ALA A 78 2.82 -3.82 -16.55
CA ALA A 78 1.50 -4.21 -17.02
C ALA A 78 0.53 -3.01 -17.10
N ILE A 79 0.53 -2.14 -16.08
CA ILE A 79 -0.30 -0.92 -16.07
C ILE A 79 0.10 0.02 -17.21
N ASP A 80 1.40 0.27 -17.39
CA ASP A 80 1.88 1.17 -18.44
C ASP A 80 1.56 0.64 -19.84
N ILE A 81 1.69 -0.67 -20.06
CA ILE A 81 1.30 -1.32 -21.31
C ILE A 81 -0.19 -1.08 -21.59
N ILE A 82 -1.06 -1.30 -20.59
CA ILE A 82 -2.51 -1.07 -20.74
C ILE A 82 -2.80 0.40 -21.06
N VAL A 83 -2.17 1.33 -20.34
CA VAL A 83 -2.38 2.78 -20.56
C VAL A 83 -1.94 3.20 -21.96
N ILE A 84 -0.80 2.70 -22.44
CA ILE A 84 -0.31 3.01 -23.79
C ILE A 84 -1.23 2.42 -24.86
N LEU A 85 -1.71 1.18 -24.67
CA LEU A 85 -2.65 0.55 -25.59
C LEU A 85 -3.97 1.32 -25.68
N VAL A 86 -4.53 1.79 -24.56
CA VAL A 86 -5.82 2.49 -24.54
C VAL A 86 -5.70 3.94 -25.02
N LYS A 87 -4.69 4.68 -24.56
CA LYS A 87 -4.63 6.14 -24.79
C LYS A 87 -3.67 6.56 -25.91
N GLN A 88 -2.68 5.74 -26.25
CA GLN A 88 -1.55 6.14 -27.08
C GLN A 88 -1.22 5.13 -28.19
N PHE A 89 -2.21 4.34 -28.63
CA PHE A 89 -2.04 3.32 -29.67
C PHE A 89 -1.42 3.86 -30.97
N LYS A 90 -1.80 5.08 -31.37
CA LYS A 90 -1.24 5.74 -32.57
C LYS A 90 0.28 5.98 -32.45
N LYS A 91 0.77 6.36 -31.26
CA LYS A 91 2.20 6.58 -31.01
C LYS A 91 2.97 5.27 -30.96
N LEU A 92 2.34 4.22 -30.42
CA LEU A 92 2.89 2.88 -30.40
C LEU A 92 3.12 2.33 -31.81
N LYS A 93 2.16 2.48 -32.72
CA LYS A 93 2.28 2.00 -34.11
C LYS A 93 3.43 2.68 -34.85
N SER A 94 3.71 3.95 -34.54
CA SER A 94 4.77 4.71 -35.20
C SER A 94 6.18 4.37 -34.68
N ASN A 95 6.33 4.07 -33.38
CA ASN A 95 7.64 3.86 -32.76
C ASN A 95 7.58 2.76 -31.69
N PRO A 96 7.99 1.52 -31.99
CA PRO A 96 7.98 0.43 -31.00
C PRO A 96 8.98 0.66 -29.86
N PHE A 97 10.07 1.40 -30.10
CA PHE A 97 11.06 1.77 -29.08
C PHE A 97 10.50 2.66 -27.96
N PHE A 98 9.39 3.36 -28.22
CA PHE A 98 8.71 4.18 -27.22
C PHE A 98 8.22 3.33 -26.03
N LEU A 99 7.85 2.06 -26.26
CA LEU A 99 7.47 1.14 -25.18
C LEU A 99 8.64 0.84 -24.25
N LEU A 100 9.80 0.51 -24.80
CA LEU A 100 10.98 0.14 -24.00
C LEU A 100 11.45 1.31 -23.13
N ILE A 101 11.45 2.52 -23.69
CA ILE A 101 11.80 3.74 -22.96
C ILE A 101 10.80 4.02 -21.84
N THR A 102 9.50 3.82 -22.10
CA THR A 102 8.46 4.04 -21.09
C THR A 102 8.51 2.99 -19.98
N LEU A 103 8.81 1.73 -20.32
CA LEU A 103 8.98 0.65 -19.35
C LEU A 103 10.17 0.91 -18.41
N ILE A 104 11.30 1.37 -18.95
CA ILE A 104 12.52 1.75 -18.21
C ILE A 104 12.39 3.19 -17.69
N SER A 105 11.22 3.55 -17.18
CA SER A 105 11.02 4.85 -16.52
C SER A 105 11.58 4.84 -15.10
N LYS A 106 12.20 5.96 -14.70
CA LYS A 106 12.62 6.20 -13.30
C LYS A 106 11.46 6.00 -12.31
N LYS A 107 10.22 6.27 -12.74
CA LYS A 107 9.00 6.06 -11.92
C LYS A 107 8.77 4.59 -11.61
N ASN A 108 8.93 3.71 -12.60
CA ASN A 108 8.69 2.27 -12.46
C ASN A 108 9.77 1.62 -11.60
N ILE A 109 11.02 2.02 -11.82
CA ILE A 109 12.15 1.54 -11.01
C ILE A 109 11.97 1.99 -9.55
N ARG A 110 11.63 3.26 -9.29
CA ARG A 110 11.35 3.76 -7.93
C ARG A 110 10.18 3.03 -7.26
N PHE A 111 9.14 2.69 -8.02
CA PHE A 111 8.03 1.91 -7.51
C PHE A 111 8.46 0.49 -7.14
N ALA A 112 9.18 -0.20 -8.02
CA ALA A 112 9.67 -1.56 -7.79
C ALA A 112 10.71 -1.64 -6.67
N LEU A 113 11.50 -0.58 -6.48
CA LEU A 113 12.50 -0.47 -5.42
C LEU A 113 11.85 -0.40 -4.02
N PHE A 114 10.65 0.17 -3.89
CA PHE A 114 9.95 0.28 -2.62
C PHE A 114 9.64 -1.07 -1.94
N PRO A 115 8.92 -2.04 -2.56
CA PRO A 115 8.67 -3.35 -1.96
C PRO A 115 9.94 -4.20 -1.83
N ALA A 116 10.92 -3.99 -2.71
CA ALA A 116 12.23 -4.65 -2.61
C ALA A 116 12.98 -4.21 -1.35
N LEU A 117 13.09 -2.89 -1.13
CA LEU A 117 13.74 -2.34 0.07
C LEU A 117 12.99 -2.72 1.34
N TYR A 118 11.65 -2.66 1.33
CA TYR A 118 10.84 -3.15 2.45
C TYR A 118 11.19 -4.59 2.82
N THR A 119 11.26 -5.48 1.83
CA THR A 119 11.57 -6.90 2.06
C THR A 119 13.00 -7.11 2.54
N LEU A 120 13.95 -6.37 1.97
CA LEU A 120 15.36 -6.37 2.37
C LEU A 120 15.51 -6.01 3.85
N ILE A 121 14.92 -4.88 4.26
CA ILE A 121 15.00 -4.36 5.63
C ILE A 121 14.24 -5.26 6.59
N MET A 122 13.00 -5.64 6.26
CA MET A 122 12.18 -6.48 7.14
C MET A 122 12.87 -7.82 7.43
N ARG A 123 13.39 -8.49 6.40
CA ARG A 123 14.05 -9.79 6.57
C ARG A 123 15.42 -9.63 7.23
N GLY A 124 16.20 -8.63 6.82
CA GLY A 124 17.48 -8.29 7.44
C GLY A 124 17.34 -8.03 8.93
N LEU A 125 16.41 -7.16 9.32
CA LEU A 125 16.09 -6.88 10.72
C LEU A 125 15.56 -8.11 11.45
N THR A 126 14.71 -8.92 10.83
CA THR A 126 14.21 -10.15 11.48
C THR A 126 15.36 -11.10 11.81
N CYS A 127 16.29 -11.33 10.88
CA CYS A 127 17.45 -12.17 11.11
C CYS A 127 18.41 -11.56 12.14
N LEU A 128 18.61 -10.24 12.10
CA LEU A 128 19.46 -9.51 13.04
C LEU A 128 18.88 -9.57 14.47
N LEU A 129 17.60 -9.28 14.64
CA LEU A 129 16.92 -9.33 15.95
C LEU A 129 16.90 -10.76 16.50
N ARG A 130 16.67 -11.78 15.66
CA ARG A 130 16.79 -13.19 16.09
C ARG A 130 18.19 -13.55 16.57
N ARG A 131 19.24 -12.98 15.95
CA ARG A 131 20.63 -13.19 16.37
C ARG A 131 20.93 -12.53 17.71
N ILE A 132 20.38 -11.35 17.96
CA ILE A 132 20.56 -10.62 19.22
C ILE A 132 19.76 -11.27 20.36
N PHE A 133 18.47 -11.52 20.15
CA PHE A 133 17.58 -12.00 21.20
C PHE A 133 17.61 -13.51 21.42
N LYS A 134 18.20 -14.29 20.49
CA LYS A 134 18.24 -15.76 20.50
C LYS A 134 16.88 -16.40 20.80
N GLN A 135 15.81 -15.77 20.32
CA GLN A 135 14.42 -16.17 20.56
C GLN A 135 13.58 -15.91 19.33
N ASP A 136 12.59 -16.78 19.10
CA ASP A 136 11.60 -16.65 18.06
C ASP A 136 10.28 -16.12 18.62
N ASN A 137 10.22 -14.78 18.78
CA ASN A 137 9.03 -14.10 19.29
C ASN A 137 8.24 -13.43 18.15
N ASN A 138 6.91 -13.53 18.19
CA ASN A 138 6.02 -12.82 17.25
C ASN A 138 6.23 -11.30 17.25
N LYS A 139 6.68 -10.74 18.39
CA LYS A 139 7.02 -9.32 18.53
C LYS A 139 8.16 -8.89 17.62
N ILE A 140 9.15 -9.76 17.38
CA ILE A 140 10.31 -9.47 16.52
C ILE A 140 9.85 -9.23 15.08
N SER A 141 8.96 -10.09 14.56
CA SER A 141 8.41 -9.94 13.22
C SER A 141 7.53 -8.69 13.07
N PHE A 142 6.84 -8.29 14.15
CA PHE A 142 6.06 -7.05 14.15
C PHE A 142 6.97 -5.82 14.10
N ILE A 143 7.99 -5.76 14.96
CA ILE A 143 8.95 -4.65 15.03
C ILE A 143 9.74 -4.52 13.72
N SER A 144 10.21 -5.64 13.16
CA SER A 144 10.96 -5.63 11.89
C SER A 144 10.09 -5.18 10.72
N GLY A 145 8.81 -5.57 10.69
CA GLY A 145 7.84 -5.08 9.71
C GLY A 145 7.56 -3.59 9.84
N PHE A 146 7.39 -3.09 11.06
CA PHE A 146 7.14 -1.67 11.31
C PHE A 146 8.33 -0.79 10.91
N ILE A 147 9.54 -1.15 11.34
CA ILE A 147 10.78 -0.44 10.96
C ILE A 147 11.01 -0.57 9.45
N GLY A 148 10.78 -1.75 8.87
CA GLY A 148 10.86 -1.97 7.43
C GLY A 148 9.93 -1.06 6.63
N GLY A 149 8.69 -0.89 7.09
CA GLY A 149 7.72 0.02 6.48
C GLY A 149 8.12 1.49 6.61
N LEU A 150 8.62 1.92 7.77
CA LEU A 150 9.07 3.29 7.98
C LEU A 150 10.29 3.64 7.13
N LEU A 151 11.27 2.75 7.06
CA LEU A 151 12.49 2.98 6.28
C LEU A 151 12.24 2.90 4.77
N SER A 152 11.37 1.99 4.30
CA SER A 152 11.06 1.89 2.87
C SER A 152 10.37 3.15 2.32
N LEU A 153 9.62 3.89 3.16
CA LEU A 153 8.98 5.15 2.77
C LEU A 153 9.97 6.24 2.36
N TRP A 154 11.23 6.19 2.81
CA TRP A 154 12.24 7.19 2.45
C TRP A 154 12.62 7.16 0.97
N VAL A 155 12.43 6.04 0.28
CA VAL A 155 12.70 5.92 -1.17
C VAL A 155 11.67 6.67 -2.00
N ARG A 156 10.50 7.00 -1.44
CA ARG A 156 9.41 7.65 -2.17
C ARG A 156 9.53 9.17 -2.11
N GLU A 157 9.04 9.81 -3.17
CA GLU A 157 8.98 11.27 -3.25
C GLU A 157 8.14 11.88 -2.14
N LYS A 158 8.59 13.02 -1.60
CA LYS A 158 7.96 13.73 -0.46
C LYS A 158 6.47 14.01 -0.68
N GLN A 159 6.10 14.40 -1.90
CA GLN A 159 4.71 14.70 -2.29
C GLN A 159 3.76 13.51 -2.20
N ASN A 160 4.25 12.29 -2.47
CA ASN A 160 3.43 11.07 -2.49
C ASN A 160 3.59 10.25 -1.20
N ARG A 161 4.54 10.61 -0.33
CA ARG A 161 4.89 9.85 0.87
C ARG A 161 3.71 9.68 1.83
N SER A 162 2.89 10.71 2.01
CA SER A 162 1.71 10.68 2.90
C SER A 162 0.68 9.63 2.46
N ILE A 163 0.36 9.58 1.16
CA ILE A 163 -0.58 8.63 0.59
C ILE A 163 -0.11 7.19 0.80
N TRP A 164 1.17 6.92 0.54
CA TRP A 164 1.76 5.60 0.74
C TRP A 164 1.87 5.22 2.21
N ALA A 165 2.16 6.17 3.09
CA ALA A 165 2.16 5.93 4.53
C ALA A 165 0.76 5.54 5.03
N LEU A 166 -0.29 6.25 4.58
CA LEU A 166 -1.67 5.91 4.89
C LEU A 166 -2.03 4.50 4.39
N PHE A 167 -1.61 4.14 3.17
CA PHE A 167 -1.81 2.79 2.64
C PHE A 167 -1.10 1.70 3.46
N LEU A 168 0.14 1.95 3.91
CA LEU A 168 0.86 1.02 4.78
C LEU A 168 0.19 0.87 6.14
N ILE A 169 -0.26 1.97 6.75
CA ILE A 169 -0.95 1.97 8.05
C ILE A 169 -2.25 1.19 7.96
N THR A 170 -3.08 1.45 6.93
CA THR A 170 -4.33 0.71 6.72
C THR A 170 -4.07 -0.78 6.53
N ARG A 171 -3.03 -1.16 5.77
CA ARG A 171 -2.65 -2.56 5.61
C ARG A 171 -2.11 -3.19 6.90
N ALA A 172 -1.42 -2.42 7.72
CA ALA A 172 -0.98 -2.85 9.05
C ALA A 172 -2.16 -3.07 10.00
N LEU A 173 -3.15 -2.18 9.99
CA LEU A 173 -4.40 -2.32 10.75
C LEU A 173 -5.20 -3.56 10.33
N ASP A 174 -5.36 -3.81 9.02
CA ASP A 174 -6.00 -5.04 8.52
C ASP A 174 -5.24 -6.31 8.97
N SER A 175 -3.90 -6.26 8.96
CA SER A 175 -3.08 -7.36 9.45
C SER A 175 -3.23 -7.58 10.96
N LEU A 176 -3.29 -6.51 11.74
CA LEU A 176 -3.52 -6.55 13.19
C LEU A 176 -4.92 -7.05 13.53
N TYR A 177 -5.94 -6.60 12.81
CA TYR A 177 -7.32 -7.05 12.96
C TYR A 177 -7.42 -8.56 12.75
N ARG A 178 -6.86 -9.06 11.64
CA ARG A 178 -6.79 -10.52 11.36
C ARG A 178 -6.04 -11.28 12.45
N TYR A 179 -4.92 -10.75 12.93
CA TYR A 179 -4.16 -11.37 14.02
C TYR A 179 -4.99 -11.48 15.30
N GLN A 180 -5.75 -10.45 15.64
CA GLN A 180 -6.61 -10.42 16.84
C GLN A 180 -7.84 -11.33 16.70
N LEU A 181 -8.39 -11.46 15.49
CA LEU A 181 -9.44 -12.43 15.17
C LEU A 181 -8.97 -13.86 15.41
N ILE A 182 -7.76 -14.19 14.94
CA ILE A 182 -7.20 -15.52 15.14
C ILE A 182 -6.97 -15.81 16.64
N ARG A 183 -6.58 -14.80 17.41
CA ARG A 183 -6.43 -14.91 18.87
C ARG A 183 -7.78 -14.92 19.63
N LYS A 184 -8.91 -14.89 18.92
CA LYS A 184 -10.28 -14.85 19.48
C LYS A 184 -10.53 -13.74 20.50
N ARG A 185 -9.77 -12.64 20.43
CA ARG A 185 -9.98 -11.47 21.32
C ARG A 185 -11.10 -10.56 20.85
N ILE A 186 -11.44 -10.62 19.57
CA ILE A 186 -12.50 -9.82 18.95
C ILE A 186 -13.46 -10.82 18.28
N PRO A 187 -14.78 -10.75 18.55
CA PRO A 187 -15.75 -11.55 17.84
C PRO A 187 -15.77 -11.17 16.36
N LYS A 188 -15.84 -12.16 15.47
CA LYS A 188 -15.94 -11.91 14.04
C LYS A 188 -17.35 -11.39 13.73
N PHE A 189 -17.44 -10.16 13.25
CA PHE A 189 -18.68 -9.61 12.71
C PHE A 189 -18.72 -9.84 11.19
N ASP A 190 -19.89 -10.17 10.65
CA ASP A 190 -20.05 -10.40 9.20
C ASP A 190 -20.20 -9.08 8.41
N LEU A 191 -20.39 -7.94 9.10
CA LEU A 191 -20.57 -6.59 8.52
C LEU A 191 -19.45 -5.61 8.91
N ASP A 192 -18.30 -6.11 9.35
CA ASP A 192 -17.15 -5.30 9.78
C ASP A 192 -16.68 -4.31 8.70
N TYR A 193 -16.45 -4.79 7.47
CA TYR A 193 -16.01 -3.95 6.36
C TYR A 193 -17.09 -2.95 5.91
N THR A 194 -18.36 -3.35 5.94
CA THR A 194 -19.48 -2.49 5.57
C THR A 194 -19.59 -1.31 6.53
N PHE A 195 -19.49 -1.55 7.83
CA PHE A 195 -19.55 -0.49 8.84
C PHE A 195 -18.43 0.53 8.68
N VAL A 196 -17.19 0.05 8.52
CA VAL A 196 -16.03 0.93 8.30
C VAL A 196 -16.19 1.74 7.01
N TYR A 197 -16.71 1.13 5.95
CA TYR A 197 -16.98 1.80 4.69
C TYR A 197 -18.07 2.88 4.82
N CYS A 198 -19.18 2.59 5.50
CA CYS A 198 -20.24 3.56 5.77
C CYS A 198 -19.72 4.75 6.58
N LEU A 199 -18.89 4.50 7.60
CA LEU A 199 -18.26 5.55 8.39
C LEU A 199 -17.33 6.41 7.53
N MET A 200 -16.46 5.77 6.73
CA MET A 200 -15.55 6.47 5.83
C MET A 200 -16.31 7.35 4.82
N ILE A 201 -17.34 6.81 4.16
CA ILE A 201 -18.18 7.58 3.25
C ILE A 201 -18.87 8.72 3.98
N GLY A 202 -19.56 8.44 5.09
CA GLY A 202 -20.26 9.46 5.86
C GLY A 202 -19.34 10.61 6.28
N PHE A 203 -18.12 10.30 6.72
CA PHE A 203 -17.11 11.29 7.08
C PHE A 203 -16.66 12.12 5.87
N THR A 204 -16.32 11.48 4.74
CA THR A 204 -15.89 12.22 3.54
C THR A 204 -16.99 13.07 2.91
N VAL A 205 -18.24 12.61 2.96
CA VAL A 205 -19.42 13.37 2.53
C VAL A 205 -19.69 14.53 3.48
N SER A 206 -19.58 14.32 4.80
CA SER A 206 -19.72 15.39 5.78
C SER A 206 -18.72 16.51 5.52
N ILE A 207 -17.45 16.18 5.29
CA ILE A 207 -16.41 17.18 4.96
C ILE A 207 -16.74 17.89 3.64
N TYR A 208 -17.22 17.15 2.64
CA TYR A 208 -17.62 17.75 1.36
C TYR A 208 -18.69 18.83 1.51
N PHE A 209 -19.66 18.64 2.43
CA PHE A 209 -20.70 19.62 2.70
C PHE A 209 -20.26 20.76 3.61
N THR A 210 -19.48 20.49 4.67
CA THR A 210 -19.14 21.49 5.69
C THR A 210 -17.87 22.28 5.39
N GLU A 211 -16.82 21.62 4.90
CA GLU A 211 -15.48 22.20 4.74
C GLU A 211 -14.82 21.67 3.44
N PRO A 212 -15.27 22.15 2.26
CA PRO A 212 -14.76 21.67 0.98
C PRO A 212 -13.27 21.99 0.75
N SER A 213 -12.71 22.93 1.50
CA SER A 213 -11.29 23.30 1.48
C SER A 213 -10.36 22.17 1.93
N CYS A 214 -10.81 21.38 2.90
CA CYS A 214 -10.10 20.23 3.46
C CYS A 214 -10.10 19.03 2.50
N ASN A 215 -10.99 19.01 1.50
CA ASN A 215 -11.12 17.91 0.57
C ASN A 215 -10.12 18.01 -0.58
N SER A 216 -9.55 16.88 -1.00
CA SER A 216 -8.68 16.87 -2.19
C SER A 216 -9.49 17.22 -3.43
N ARG A 217 -8.95 18.01 -4.36
CA ARG A 217 -9.67 18.45 -5.58
C ARG A 217 -10.27 17.29 -6.39
N GLY A 218 -9.55 16.17 -6.45
CA GLY A 218 -10.01 14.97 -7.14
C GLY A 218 -11.22 14.32 -6.45
N LEU A 219 -11.19 14.23 -5.12
CA LEU A 219 -12.29 13.69 -4.33
C LEU A 219 -13.49 14.64 -4.32
N HIS A 220 -13.27 15.96 -4.27
CA HIS A 220 -14.32 16.96 -4.41
C HIS A 220 -15.07 16.81 -5.72
N LYS A 221 -14.35 16.72 -6.85
CA LYS A 221 -14.94 16.52 -8.18
C LYS A 221 -15.66 15.18 -8.31
N ALA A 222 -15.15 14.13 -7.66
CA ALA A 222 -15.82 12.83 -7.63
C ALA A 222 -17.17 12.94 -6.90
N TRP A 223 -17.19 13.57 -5.71
CA TRP A 223 -18.44 13.81 -4.98
C TRP A 223 -19.42 14.67 -5.76
N GLU A 224 -18.94 15.74 -6.39
CA GLU A 224 -19.74 16.60 -7.27
C GLU A 224 -20.42 15.81 -8.41
N ASN A 225 -19.75 14.79 -8.95
CA ASN A 225 -20.31 13.92 -9.96
C ASN A 225 -21.26 12.86 -9.38
N PHE A 226 -20.99 12.36 -8.17
CA PHE A 226 -21.83 11.35 -7.52
C PHE A 226 -23.13 11.93 -6.95
N SER A 227 -23.10 13.16 -6.44
CA SER A 227 -24.26 13.81 -5.83
C SER A 227 -25.26 14.33 -6.86
N CYS A 228 -24.86 14.48 -8.13
CA CYS A 228 -25.70 15.04 -9.20
C CYS A 228 -26.39 16.35 -8.80
N GLU A 229 -25.70 17.19 -8.02
CA GLU A 229 -26.25 18.43 -7.45
C GLU A 229 -26.68 19.45 -8.50
N ASP A 230 -27.87 20.00 -8.28
CA ASP A 230 -28.45 21.10 -9.04
C ASP A 230 -27.93 22.47 -8.59
N ILE A 231 -28.15 23.48 -9.44
CA ILE A 231 -27.83 24.88 -9.14
C ILE A 231 -28.50 25.33 -7.82
N SER A 232 -29.69 24.82 -7.52
CA SER A 232 -30.37 25.04 -6.24
C SER A 232 -29.59 24.48 -5.05
N ASP A 233 -29.00 23.29 -5.17
CA ASP A 233 -28.26 22.63 -4.10
C ASP A 233 -26.95 23.37 -3.79
N TYR A 234 -26.28 23.87 -4.84
CA TYR A 234 -25.14 24.77 -4.68
C TYR A 234 -25.52 26.06 -3.93
N GLY A 235 -26.73 26.58 -4.17
CA GLY A 235 -27.29 27.72 -3.43
C GLY A 235 -27.45 27.44 -1.93
N ILE A 236 -28.01 26.28 -1.58
CA ILE A 236 -28.17 25.85 -0.18
C ILE A 236 -26.80 25.71 0.49
N ARG A 237 -25.84 25.07 -0.19
CA ARG A 237 -24.48 24.90 0.35
C ARG A 237 -23.75 26.22 0.51
N PHE A 238 -23.93 27.16 -0.42
CA PHE A 238 -23.37 28.50 -0.31
C PHE A 238 -23.90 29.23 0.93
N ILE A 239 -25.21 29.18 1.19
CA ILE A 239 -25.83 29.79 2.37
C ILE A 239 -25.30 29.13 3.66
N TYR A 240 -25.25 27.79 3.69
CA TYR A 240 -24.76 27.03 4.82
C TYR A 240 -23.30 27.37 5.16
N ASN A 241 -22.40 27.32 4.17
CA ASN A 241 -20.99 27.66 4.36
C ASN A 241 -20.80 29.12 4.75
N SER A 242 -21.59 30.04 4.19
CA SER A 242 -21.58 31.46 4.58
C SER A 242 -22.00 31.66 6.04
N LYS A 243 -22.95 30.88 6.54
CA LYS A 243 -23.35 30.91 7.95
C LYS A 243 -22.24 30.34 8.85
N MET A 244 -21.71 29.16 8.53
CA MET A 244 -20.61 28.56 9.30
C MET A 244 -19.37 29.46 9.34
N ASN A 245 -19.00 30.08 8.22
CA ASN A 245 -17.88 31.00 8.16
C ASN A 245 -18.04 32.21 9.08
N LYS A 246 -19.27 32.73 9.25
CA LYS A 246 -19.54 33.79 10.22
C LYS A 246 -19.30 33.30 11.65
N GLU A 247 -19.72 32.08 11.98
CA GLU A 247 -19.49 31.49 13.30
C GLU A 247 -17.99 31.21 13.56
N LEU A 248 -17.25 30.77 12.54
CA LEU A 248 -15.80 30.56 12.61
C LEU A 248 -15.04 31.88 12.75
N ALA A 249 -15.47 32.93 12.06
CA ALA A 249 -14.89 34.26 12.17
C ALA A 249 -15.05 34.84 13.59
N ILE A 250 -16.20 34.62 14.25
CA ILE A 250 -16.41 34.99 15.66
C ILE A 250 -15.41 34.26 16.57
N LYS A 251 -15.02 33.04 16.23
CA LYS A 251 -14.03 32.23 16.95
C LYS A 251 -12.57 32.55 16.58
N GLY A 252 -12.33 33.52 15.69
CA GLY A 252 -10.98 33.90 15.24
C GLY A 252 -10.32 32.89 14.29
N ILE A 253 -11.09 31.96 13.72
CA ILE A 253 -10.60 30.96 12.74
C ILE A 253 -10.76 31.57 11.33
N PRO A 254 -9.75 31.45 10.45
CA PRO A 254 -9.86 31.99 9.09
C PRO A 254 -11.04 31.33 8.34
N PRO A 255 -11.97 32.12 7.79
CA PRO A 255 -13.11 31.58 7.04
C PRO A 255 -12.67 31.08 5.66
N ASP A 256 -13.36 30.06 5.15
CA ASP A 256 -13.15 29.57 3.79
C ASP A 256 -13.91 30.39 2.75
N GLU A 257 -13.42 30.47 1.52
CA GLU A 257 -14.17 31.11 0.42
C GLU A 257 -15.22 30.14 -0.17
N PRO A 258 -16.53 30.35 0.06
CA PRO A 258 -17.56 29.40 -0.36
C PRO A 258 -17.67 29.27 -1.89
N ASN A 259 -17.43 30.35 -2.64
CA ASN A 259 -17.53 30.36 -4.10
C ASN A 259 -16.43 29.58 -4.81
N LYS A 260 -15.28 29.37 -4.17
CA LYS A 260 -14.11 28.73 -4.80
C LYS A 260 -14.35 27.25 -5.14
N TYR A 261 -15.26 26.61 -4.41
CA TYR A 261 -15.55 25.18 -4.50
C TYR A 261 -16.91 24.88 -5.13
N ILE A 262 -17.59 25.91 -5.65
CA ILE A 262 -18.91 25.83 -6.27
C ILE A 262 -18.77 26.17 -7.75
N ASN A 263 -19.20 25.24 -8.62
CA ASN A 263 -19.20 25.47 -10.05
C ASN A 263 -20.56 26.00 -10.52
N TRP A 264 -20.76 27.31 -10.39
CA TRP A 264 -22.00 28.00 -10.81
C TRP A 264 -22.33 27.85 -12.29
N ASN A 265 -21.33 27.54 -13.13
CA ASN A 265 -21.47 27.41 -14.59
C ASN A 265 -21.70 25.96 -15.04
N ARG A 266 -21.94 25.03 -14.10
CA ARG A 266 -22.22 23.64 -14.43
C ARG A 266 -23.60 23.57 -15.12
N LYS A 267 -23.57 23.36 -16.43
CA LYS A 267 -24.75 23.01 -17.21
C LYS A 267 -24.92 21.49 -17.16
N PHE A 268 -26.13 21.04 -16.86
CA PHE A 268 -26.53 19.64 -17.01
C PHE A 268 -26.46 19.20 -18.47
#